data_AF-A0A2S6AYN1-F1
#
_entry.id   AF-A0A2S6AYN1-F1
#
_cell.length_a   1.000
_cell.length_b   1.000
_cell.length_c   1.000
_cell.angle_alpha   90.00
_cell.angle_beta   90.00
_cell.angle_gamma   90.00
#
_symmetry.space_group_name_H-M   'P 1'
#
loop_
_entity.id
_entity.type
_entity.pdbx_description
1 polymer ?
#
loop_
_entity_poly.entity_id
_entity_poly.type
_entity_poly.pdbx_seq_one_letter_code
_entity_poly.pdbx_strand_id
1 'polypeptide(L)'
;PASGKAKKKVTLMGSGAILTEVVKAAQLLAEEGIEAEVFSVTSWSELARDGLACEQRALSGEEAGTAFIAQQLGKGSKAPIIAATDYVRAVP
;
A
#
# COMPACT_ATOMS: atom_id res chain seq x y z
N PRO A 1 -8.05 -34.46 -8.35
CA PRO A 1 -8.34 -33.30 -7.47
C PRO A 1 -7.04 -32.55 -7.10
N ALA A 2 -6.71 -31.51 -7.87
CA ALA A 2 -5.53 -30.68 -7.58
C ALA A 2 -5.86 -29.75 -6.40
N SER A 3 -5.13 -29.89 -5.29
CA SER A 3 -5.21 -28.98 -4.16
C SER A 3 -4.77 -27.58 -4.61
N GLY A 4 -5.68 -26.61 -4.55
CA GLY A 4 -5.42 -25.22 -4.93
C GLY A 4 -4.38 -24.60 -4.00
N LYS A 5 -3.13 -24.47 -4.45
CA LYS A 5 -2.13 -23.65 -3.75
C LYS A 5 -2.65 -22.22 -3.69
N ALA A 6 -2.81 -21.67 -2.49
CA ALA A 6 -3.10 -20.25 -2.31
C ALA A 6 -2.04 -19.44 -3.06
N LYS A 7 -2.46 -18.61 -4.01
CA LYS A 7 -1.55 -17.70 -4.71
C LYS A 7 -0.95 -16.75 -3.69
N LYS A 8 0.38 -16.75 -3.55
CA LYS A 8 1.09 -15.79 -2.71
C LYS A 8 0.86 -14.40 -3.29
N LYS A 9 0.47 -13.44 -2.47
CA LYS A 9 0.21 -12.06 -2.89
C LYS A 9 1.00 -11.08 -2.05
N VAL A 10 1.33 -9.93 -2.62
CA VAL A 10 1.94 -8.79 -1.93
C VAL A 10 1.43 -7.50 -2.55
N THR A 11 1.35 -6.44 -1.76
CA THR A 11 1.13 -5.08 -2.25
C THR A 11 2.42 -4.30 -2.12
N LEU A 12 2.90 -3.71 -3.21
CA LEU A 12 4.08 -2.86 -3.24
C LEU A 12 3.67 -1.40 -3.44
N MET A 13 4.27 -0.50 -2.68
CA MET A 13 4.00 0.93 -2.75
C MET A 13 5.30 1.68 -3.04
N GLY A 14 5.25 2.64 -3.94
CA GLY A 14 6.43 3.43 -4.33
C GLY A 14 6.08 4.85 -4.71
N SER A 15 7.06 5.74 -4.60
CA SER A 15 6.95 7.16 -4.97
C SER A 15 8.22 7.64 -5.66
N GLY A 16 8.10 8.75 -6.41
CA GLY A 16 9.25 9.42 -7.00
C GLY A 16 10.13 8.49 -7.86
N ALA A 17 11.45 8.64 -7.74
CA ALA A 17 12.42 7.85 -8.49
C ALA A 17 12.39 6.35 -8.16
N ILE A 18 11.93 5.97 -6.96
CA ILE A 18 11.90 4.55 -6.52
C ILE A 18 10.71 3.78 -7.07
N LEU A 19 9.68 4.46 -7.62
CA LEU A 19 8.53 3.77 -8.21
C LEU A 19 8.94 2.82 -9.35
N THR A 20 9.94 3.18 -10.16
CA THR A 20 10.42 2.30 -11.24
C THR A 20 11.05 1.02 -10.70
N GLU A 21 11.76 1.10 -9.57
CA GLU A 21 12.36 -0.06 -8.91
C GLU A 21 11.29 -0.95 -8.26
N VAL A 22 10.23 -0.35 -7.72
CA VAL A 22 9.05 -1.08 -7.22
C VAL A 22 8.38 -1.87 -8.34
N VAL A 23 8.23 -1.28 -9.53
CA VAL A 23 7.66 -1.98 -10.70
C VAL A 23 8.56 -3.14 -11.15
N LYS A 24 9.89 -2.98 -11.14
CA LYS A 24 10.82 -4.08 -11.43
C LYS A 24 10.72 -5.19 -10.39
N ALA A 25 10.61 -4.86 -9.11
CA ALA A 25 10.41 -5.86 -8.05
C ALA A 25 9.12 -6.66 -8.24
N ALA A 26 8.03 -6.02 -8.67
CA ALA A 26 6.78 -6.71 -9.01
C ALA A 26 6.96 -7.74 -10.14
N GLN A 27 7.77 -7.41 -11.16
CA GLN A 27 8.08 -8.33 -12.26
C GLN A 27 8.89 -9.54 -11.77
N LEU A 28 9.94 -9.31 -10.97
CA LEU A 28 10.75 -10.40 -10.38
C LEU A 28 9.90 -11.32 -9.48
N LEU A 29 9.03 -10.74 -8.66
CA LEU A 29 8.13 -11.52 -7.80
C LEU A 29 7.15 -12.37 -8.62
N ALA A 30 6.68 -11.87 -9.76
CA ALA A 30 5.82 -12.63 -10.66
C ALA A 30 6.53 -13.86 -11.26
N GLU A 31 7.83 -13.74 -11.58
CA GLU A 31 8.66 -14.86 -12.01
C GLU A 31 8.79 -15.94 -10.93
N GLU A 32 8.78 -15.54 -9.65
CA GLU A 32 8.76 -16.44 -8.49
C GLU A 32 7.35 -16.97 -8.15
N GLY A 33 6.32 -16.61 -8.92
CA GLY A 33 4.94 -17.03 -8.71
C GLY A 33 4.23 -16.29 -7.57
N ILE A 34 4.71 -15.09 -7.21
CA ILE A 34 4.10 -14.18 -6.24
C ILE A 34 3.39 -13.05 -7.01
N GLU A 35 2.07 -12.93 -6.82
CA GLU A 35 1.28 -11.86 -7.43
C GLU A 35 1.51 -10.55 -6.67
N ALA A 36 1.95 -9.51 -7.37
CA ALA A 36 2.21 -8.19 -6.79
C ALA A 36 1.25 -7.13 -7.35
N GLU A 37 0.57 -6.43 -6.46
CA GLU A 37 -0.19 -5.22 -6.79
C GLU A 37 0.71 -4.00 -6.52
N VAL A 38 0.76 -3.03 -7.44
CA VAL A 38 1.62 -1.85 -7.31
C VAL A 38 0.78 -0.59 -7.13
N PHE A 39 1.04 0.18 -6.08
CA PHE A 39 0.48 1.50 -5.85
C PHE A 39 1.53 2.59 -6.02
N SER A 40 1.22 3.56 -6.88
CA SER A 40 1.95 4.82 -6.95
C SER A 40 1.44 5.76 -5.87
N VAL A 41 2.31 6.09 -4.92
CA VAL A 41 2.02 7.08 -3.89
C VAL A 41 2.60 8.42 -4.31
N THR A 42 1.72 9.35 -4.67
CA THR A 42 2.12 10.69 -5.13
C THR A 42 2.50 11.62 -3.98
N SER A 43 1.93 11.42 -2.79
CA SER A 43 2.26 12.18 -1.58
C SER A 43 1.98 11.39 -0.30
N TRP A 44 3.05 10.98 0.39
CA TRP A 44 2.94 10.31 1.69
C TRP A 44 2.41 11.23 2.79
N SER A 45 2.81 12.50 2.77
CA SER A 45 2.41 13.48 3.77
C SER A 45 0.92 13.80 3.71
N GLU A 46 0.32 13.84 2.52
CA GLU A 46 -1.13 14.01 2.38
C GLU A 46 -1.90 12.79 2.88
N LEU A 47 -1.44 11.57 2.60
CA LEU A 47 -2.05 10.36 3.16
C LEU A 47 -1.99 10.34 4.69
N ALA A 48 -0.87 10.76 5.28
CA ALA A 48 -0.72 10.86 6.74
C ALA A 48 -1.65 11.92 7.34
N ARG A 49 -1.78 13.09 6.69
CA ARG A 49 -2.70 14.17 7.12
C ARG A 49 -4.15 13.72 7.06
N ASP A 50 -4.55 13.05 5.98
CA ASP A 50 -5.90 12.51 5.82
C ASP A 50 -6.22 11.45 6.89
N GLY A 51 -5.28 10.52 7.14
CA GLY A 51 -5.40 9.53 8.21
C GLY A 51 -5.58 10.17 9.58
N LEU A 52 -4.71 11.12 9.93
CA LEU A 52 -4.79 11.86 11.19
C LEU A 52 -6.11 12.62 11.33
N ALA A 53 -6.60 13.25 10.26
CA ALA A 53 -7.88 13.96 10.27
C ALA A 53 -9.07 13.03 10.49
N CYS A 54 -9.02 11.78 9.99
CA CYS A 54 -10.02 10.76 10.28
C CYS A 54 -9.95 10.32 11.75
N GLU A 55 -8.75 10.07 12.29
CA GLU A 55 -8.55 9.68 13.68
C GLU A 55 -8.99 10.77 14.67
N GLN A 56 -8.66 12.03 14.38
CA GLN A 56 -9.06 13.17 15.22
C GLN A 56 -10.59 13.31 15.31
N ARG A 57 -11.30 13.20 14.18
CA ARG A 57 -12.77 13.19 14.16
C ARG A 57 -13.34 12.02 14.96
N ALA A 58 -12.73 10.84 14.87
CA ALA A 58 -13.15 9.69 15.68
C ALA A 58 -13.03 9.97 17.19
N LEU A 59 -11.93 10.60 17.60
CA LEU A 59 -11.68 10.95 19.00
C LEU A 59 -12.59 12.08 19.51
N SER A 60 -13.04 13.00 18.63
CA SER A 60 -13.99 14.06 18.99
C SER A 60 -15.46 13.58 19.01
N GLY A 61 -15.73 12.32 18.64
CA GLY A 61 -17.08 11.77 18.53
C GLY A 61 -17.82 12.21 17.26
N GLU A 62 -17.11 12.77 16.29
CA GLU A 62 -17.62 13.11 14.96
C GLU A 62 -17.57 11.90 14.02
N GLU A 63 -18.18 12.04 12.84
CA GLU A 63 -18.06 11.03 11.79
C GLU A 63 -16.65 11.01 11.21
N ALA A 64 -15.87 10.01 11.63
CA ALA A 64 -14.46 9.82 11.26
C ALA A 64 -14.24 9.56 9.75
N GLY A 65 -15.21 8.93 9.08
CA GLY A 65 -15.02 8.40 7.72
C GLY A 65 -13.96 7.29 7.67
N THR A 66 -13.45 6.99 6.47
CA THR A 66 -12.33 6.06 6.27
C THR A 66 -11.23 6.80 5.53
N ALA A 67 -9.99 6.74 6.03
CA ALA A 67 -8.85 7.37 5.37
C ALA A 67 -8.71 6.89 3.91
N PHE A 68 -8.36 7.77 2.99
CA PHE A 68 -8.26 7.50 1.56
C PHE A 68 -7.41 6.28 1.26
N ILE A 69 -6.23 6.16 1.89
CA ILE A 69 -5.35 5.00 1.67
C ILE A 69 -6.00 3.70 2.13
N ALA A 70 -6.75 3.71 3.24
CA ALA A 70 -7.49 2.55 3.71
C ALA A 70 -8.64 2.18 2.76
N GLN A 71 -9.29 3.16 2.13
CA GLN A 71 -10.29 2.90 1.09
C GLN A 71 -9.67 2.26 -0.17
N GLN A 72 -8.46 2.67 -0.56
CA GLN A 72 -7.77 2.08 -1.71
C GLN A 72 -7.31 0.65 -1.41
N LEU A 73 -6.65 0.44 -0.27
CA LEU A 73 -6.12 -0.86 0.12
C LEU A 73 -7.23 -1.87 0.49
N GLY A 74 -8.31 -1.39 1.11
CA GLY A 74 -9.45 -2.20 1.54
C GLY A 74 -10.27 -2.84 0.41
N LYS A 75 -10.07 -2.40 -0.84
CA LYS A 75 -10.74 -2.98 -2.03
C LYS A 75 -10.08 -4.26 -2.55
N GLY A 76 -8.88 -4.62 -2.10
CA GLY A 76 -8.13 -5.73 -2.69
C GLY A 76 -7.07 -6.42 -1.82
N SER A 77 -6.51 -5.76 -0.80
CA SER A 77 -5.32 -6.29 -0.15
C SER A 77 -5.54 -6.72 1.31
N LYS A 78 -5.59 -8.04 1.53
CA LYS A 78 -5.20 -8.68 2.80
C LYS A 78 -3.74 -9.17 2.75
N ALA A 79 -3.01 -8.78 1.70
CA ALA A 79 -1.65 -9.21 1.48
C ALA A 79 -0.67 -8.34 2.27
N PRO A 80 0.54 -8.83 2.58
CA PRO A 80 1.59 -7.98 3.14
C PRO A 80 1.84 -6.75 2.26
N ILE A 81 2.07 -5.60 2.89
CA ILE A 81 2.36 -4.33 2.22
C ILE A 81 3.84 -4.01 2.40
N ILE A 82 4.52 -3.66 1.32
CA ILE A 82 5.92 -3.22 1.32
C ILE A 82 5.98 -1.86 0.63
N ALA A 83 6.52 -0.86 1.32
CA ALA A 83 6.73 0.48 0.76
C ALA A 83 8.23 0.77 0.58
N ALA A 84 8.59 1.41 -0.53
CA ALA A 84 9.96 1.85 -0.80
C ALA A 84 9.97 3.27 -1.37
N THR A 85 10.87 4.11 -0.86
CA THR A 85 11.05 5.50 -1.30
C THR A 85 12.53 5.89 -1.25
N ASP A 86 12.89 6.98 -1.92
CA ASP A 86 14.20 7.63 -1.86
C ASP A 86 14.37 8.54 -0.63
N TYR A 87 13.34 8.63 0.21
CA TYR A 87 13.38 9.35 1.47
C TYR A 87 13.68 8.40 2.64
N VAL A 88 14.12 8.98 3.76
CA VAL A 88 14.29 8.25 5.01
C VAL A 88 12.97 7.57 5.43
N ARG A 89 13.06 6.46 6.16
CA ARG A 89 11.92 5.65 6.66
C ARG A 89 10.89 6.38 7.52
N ALA A 90 11.07 7.69 7.77
CA ALA A 90 10.06 8.50 8.45
C ALA A 90 8.97 9.02 7.50
N VAL A 91 9.14 8.84 6.17
CA VAL A 91 8.20 9.29 5.14
C VAL A 91 7.22 8.18 4.73
N PRO A 92 7.68 6.99 4.27
CA PRO A 92 6.84 5.81 4.16
C PRO A 92 6.71 5.03 5.47
#